data_AF-A0A0Q6B982-F1
#
_entry.id   AF-A0A0Q6B982-F1
#
_cell.length_a   1.000
_cell.length_b   1.000
_cell.length_c   1.000
_cell.angle_alpha   90.00
_cell.angle_beta   90.00
_cell.angle_gamma   90.00
#
_symmetry.space_group_name_H-M   'P 1'
#
loop_
_entity.id
_entity.type
_entity.pdbx_description
1 polymer ?
#
loop_
_entity_poly.entity_id
_entity_poly.type
_entity_poly.pdbx_seq_one_letter_code
_entity_poly.pdbx_strand_id
1 'polypeptide(L)'
;MSVQFVIRALFALVLCQQAVADEDLWVTMQKTASAARELNYQGLFIYHNGAIIRSVQITHINEAGREFTRNVVLDGRPREVFSEGDDIVIFNAKNDKVVIEKRRGQNLFPAMLPTQLQPLKQNYKLKFVGQERIAGRLAQVIDMIPNDNLRYQYRVWSDSEYGLLLKMSMLDVQGHTLEQIGFNQVSMLQTKDLDWFQPKIDASKPYVMDDTTDLTHVENNLVIANLPAGYKKVDQIRLRVPGRTVPVQQLIFSDGLASVSLFVEPVIKGMQPRIGKKTMGSTNVYAHVLNGYQLVVVGEVPAQTVEQIAQQVTFKK
;
A
#
# COMPACT_ATOMS: atom_id res chain seq x y z
N MET A 1 9.63 71.16 30.81
CA MET A 1 10.82 70.64 30.08
C MET A 1 10.64 69.13 29.98
N SER A 2 9.90 68.67 28.97
CA SER A 2 10.41 67.98 27.76
C SER A 2 11.11 66.67 28.14
N VAL A 3 10.62 65.48 27.74
CA VAL A 3 10.70 64.98 26.37
C VAL A 3 9.57 63.95 26.11
N GLN A 4 8.72 64.23 25.11
CA GLN A 4 7.93 63.24 24.36
C GLN A 4 8.87 62.45 23.44
N PHE A 5 8.43 61.27 22.96
CA PHE A 5 9.05 60.38 21.96
C PHE A 5 9.92 59.24 22.51
N VAL A 6 9.29 58.09 22.81
CA VAL A 6 9.79 56.77 22.33
C VAL A 6 8.58 55.93 21.91
N ILE A 7 8.19 56.19 20.66
CA ILE A 7 7.82 55.22 19.62
C ILE A 7 7.21 53.89 20.10
N ARG A 8 5.88 53.82 19.89
CA ARG A 8 5.11 52.62 19.59
C ARG A 8 5.78 51.83 18.46
N ALA A 9 6.41 50.70 18.75
CA ALA A 9 6.70 49.66 17.76
C ALA A 9 7.12 48.36 18.46
N LEU A 10 6.16 47.49 18.79
CA LEU A 10 6.38 46.04 18.83
C LEU A 10 5.03 45.29 18.92
N PHE A 11 4.14 45.58 17.99
CA PHE A 11 2.94 44.77 17.72
C PHE A 11 2.95 44.43 16.22
N ALA A 12 3.61 43.34 15.88
CA ALA A 12 3.39 42.55 14.67
C ALA A 12 4.38 41.37 14.71
N LEU A 13 4.11 40.38 15.56
CA LEU A 13 4.63 39.05 15.32
C LEU A 13 3.89 38.55 14.07
N VAL A 14 4.46 38.84 12.91
CA VAL A 14 3.97 38.33 11.63
C VAL A 14 4.12 36.80 11.71
N LEU A 15 3.00 36.12 11.89
CA LEU A 15 2.85 34.71 11.55
C LEU A 15 3.15 34.61 10.05
N CYS A 16 4.40 34.32 9.72
CA CYS A 16 4.77 33.86 8.40
C CYS A 16 4.25 32.42 8.29
N GLN A 17 2.94 32.27 8.06
CA GLN A 17 2.41 31.06 7.45
C GLN A 17 3.02 31.02 6.06
N GLN A 18 4.13 30.30 5.89
CA GLN A 18 4.62 29.96 4.58
C GLN A 18 3.53 29.13 3.92
N ALA A 19 2.80 29.75 3.00
CA ALA A 19 2.02 29.05 2.00
C ALA A 19 3.03 28.28 1.13
N VAL A 20 3.39 27.08 1.57
CA VAL A 20 4.03 26.11 0.69
C VAL A 20 3.02 25.89 -0.44
N ALA A 21 3.35 26.39 -1.64
CA ALA A 21 2.46 26.25 -2.78
C ALA A 21 2.20 24.77 -3.05
N ASP A 22 0.96 24.39 -3.40
CA ASP A 22 0.59 23.00 -3.68
C ASP A 22 1.50 22.31 -4.72
N GLU A 23 2.09 23.10 -5.63
CA GLU A 23 3.03 22.61 -6.64
C GLU A 23 4.33 22.04 -6.02
N ASP A 24 4.81 22.63 -4.93
CA ASP A 24 6.01 22.18 -4.19
C ASP A 24 5.75 20.86 -3.43
N LEU A 25 4.53 20.66 -2.95
CA LEU A 25 4.15 19.42 -2.26
C LEU A 25 4.11 18.22 -3.19
N TRP A 26 3.63 18.39 -4.42
CA TRP A 26 3.63 17.29 -5.39
C TRP A 26 5.04 16.94 -5.87
N VAL A 27 5.95 17.93 -5.96
CA VAL A 27 7.37 17.68 -6.22
C VAL A 27 7.99 16.88 -5.07
N THR A 28 7.70 17.25 -3.83
CA THR A 28 8.14 16.50 -2.64
C THR A 28 7.60 15.06 -2.66
N MET A 29 6.33 14.88 -3.01
CA MET A 29 5.72 13.55 -3.12
C MET A 29 6.37 12.72 -4.23
N GLN A 30 6.72 13.33 -5.36
CA GLN A 30 7.43 12.67 -6.46
C GLN A 30 8.84 12.24 -6.03
N LYS A 31 9.59 13.12 -5.35
CA LYS A 31 10.88 12.78 -4.73
C LYS A 31 10.73 11.61 -3.77
N THR A 32 9.64 11.59 -2.99
CA THR A 32 9.35 10.52 -2.04
C THR A 32 9.11 9.17 -2.71
N ALA A 33 8.33 9.16 -3.80
CA ALA A 33 8.08 7.96 -4.58
C ALA A 33 9.34 7.39 -5.25
N SER A 34 10.22 8.27 -5.74
CA SER A 34 11.51 7.89 -6.35
C SER A 34 12.53 7.41 -5.32
N ALA A 35 12.71 8.16 -4.23
CA ALA A 35 13.72 7.87 -3.20
C ALA A 35 13.58 6.46 -2.62
N ALA A 36 12.35 5.99 -2.42
CA ALA A 36 12.10 4.64 -1.89
C ALA A 36 12.60 3.50 -2.80
N ARG A 37 12.73 3.75 -4.11
CA ARG A 37 13.18 2.80 -5.14
C ARG A 37 14.64 3.00 -5.54
N GLU A 38 15.16 4.22 -5.40
CA GLU A 38 16.51 4.57 -5.85
C GLU A 38 17.57 4.47 -4.75
N LEU A 39 17.19 4.67 -3.49
CA LEU A 39 18.14 4.71 -2.38
C LEU A 39 18.52 3.31 -1.91
N ASN A 40 19.78 3.16 -1.47
CA ASN A 40 20.21 1.99 -0.73
C ASN A 40 20.02 2.26 0.76
N TYR A 41 19.26 1.41 1.45
CA TYR A 41 18.96 1.59 2.86
C TYR A 41 18.74 0.26 3.56
N GLN A 42 18.96 0.28 4.86
CA GLN A 42 18.52 -0.78 5.75
C GLN A 42 17.82 -0.19 6.96
N GLY A 43 16.87 -0.92 7.52
CA GLY A 43 16.15 -0.43 8.67
C GLY A 43 15.23 -1.47 9.27
N LEU A 44 14.55 -1.02 10.30
CA LEU A 44 13.48 -1.75 10.96
C LEU A 44 12.25 -0.84 10.95
N PHE A 45 11.12 -1.39 10.54
CA PHE A 45 9.84 -0.69 10.57
C PHE A 45 8.81 -1.51 11.31
N ILE A 46 7.80 -0.81 11.84
CA ILE A 46 6.66 -1.41 12.50
C ILE A 46 5.44 -1.17 11.61
N TYR A 47 4.70 -2.24 11.35
CA TYR A 47 3.37 -2.22 10.75
C TYR A 47 2.32 -2.43 11.83
N HIS A 48 1.31 -1.56 11.87
CA HIS A 48 0.22 -1.57 12.83
C HIS A 48 -1.12 -1.42 12.12
N ASN A 49 -1.98 -2.44 12.21
CA ASN A 49 -3.35 -2.44 11.70
C ASN A 49 -4.28 -3.08 12.73
N GLY A 50 -5.12 -2.27 13.38
CA GLY A 50 -5.98 -2.72 14.47
C GLY A 50 -5.18 -3.38 15.60
N ALA A 51 -5.46 -4.64 15.91
CA ALA A 51 -4.73 -5.39 16.96
C ALA A 51 -3.41 -6.03 16.47
N ILE A 52 -3.11 -5.93 15.17
CA ILE A 52 -1.95 -6.57 14.56
C ILE A 52 -0.79 -5.59 14.55
N ILE A 53 0.27 -5.92 15.28
CA ILE A 53 1.56 -5.22 15.23
C ILE A 53 2.62 -6.20 14.73
N ARG A 54 3.45 -5.76 13.77
CA ARG A 54 4.56 -6.55 13.20
C ARG A 54 5.80 -5.70 13.03
N SER A 55 6.93 -6.23 13.44
CA SER A 55 8.26 -5.68 13.27
C SER A 55 8.93 -6.35 12.08
N VAL A 56 9.43 -5.56 11.13
CA VAL A 56 10.03 -6.05 9.90
C VAL A 56 11.37 -5.37 9.66
N GLN A 57 12.42 -6.16 9.54
CA GLN A 57 13.72 -5.67 9.07
C GLN A 57 13.73 -5.66 7.55
N ILE A 58 14.16 -4.56 6.95
CA ILE A 58 14.29 -4.37 5.51
C ILE A 58 15.74 -4.05 5.15
N THR A 59 16.21 -4.66 4.08
CA THR A 59 17.39 -4.25 3.33
C THR A 59 16.97 -4.01 1.89
N HIS A 60 17.27 -2.84 1.36
CA HIS A 60 16.99 -2.44 -0.01
C HIS A 60 18.26 -1.90 -0.68
N ILE A 61 18.55 -2.40 -1.88
CA ILE A 61 19.61 -1.88 -2.74
C ILE A 61 19.07 -1.76 -4.16
N ASN A 62 19.33 -0.63 -4.78
CA ASN A 62 19.22 -0.44 -6.21
C ASN A 62 20.62 -0.50 -6.84
N GLU A 63 20.86 -1.51 -7.67
CA GLU A 63 22.09 -1.63 -8.44
C GLU A 63 21.80 -1.57 -9.94
N ALA A 64 22.31 -0.53 -10.60
CA ALA A 64 22.14 -0.29 -12.03
C ALA A 64 20.66 -0.33 -12.50
N GLY A 65 19.74 0.15 -11.67
CA GLY A 65 18.30 0.18 -11.97
C GLY A 65 17.55 -1.11 -11.59
N ARG A 66 18.23 -2.12 -11.02
CA ARG A 66 17.60 -3.32 -10.48
C ARG A 66 17.41 -3.18 -8.98
N GLU A 67 16.16 -3.21 -8.55
CA GLU A 67 15.77 -3.13 -7.14
C GLU A 67 15.81 -4.52 -6.50
N PHE A 68 16.59 -4.65 -5.44
CA PHE A 68 16.65 -5.85 -4.59
C PHE A 68 16.16 -5.49 -3.20
N THR A 69 15.19 -6.24 -2.69
CA THR A 69 14.65 -6.06 -1.34
C THR A 69 14.61 -7.37 -0.59
N ARG A 70 15.04 -7.36 0.67
CA ARG A 70 14.81 -8.46 1.62
C ARG A 70 14.08 -7.92 2.83
N ASN A 71 12.91 -8.48 3.10
CA ASN A 71 12.10 -8.23 4.28
C ASN A 71 12.12 -9.47 5.17
N VAL A 72 12.44 -9.28 6.46
CA VAL A 72 12.43 -10.34 7.47
C VAL A 72 11.42 -9.95 8.55
N VAL A 73 10.38 -10.76 8.71
CA VAL A 73 9.43 -10.59 9.82
C VAL A 73 10.10 -11.06 11.11
N LEU A 74 10.25 -10.17 12.07
CA LEU A 74 10.95 -10.45 13.33
C LEU A 74 10.03 -11.01 14.42
N ASP A 75 8.71 -10.89 14.23
CA ASP A 75 7.72 -11.35 15.20
C ASP A 75 7.09 -12.69 14.80
N GLY A 76 7.02 -13.60 15.77
CA GLY A 76 6.34 -14.88 15.60
C GLY A 76 7.13 -15.86 14.73
N ARG A 77 6.52 -16.35 13.64
CA ARG A 77 7.14 -17.39 12.80
C ARG A 77 8.11 -16.75 11.79
N PRO A 78 9.34 -17.29 11.63
CA PRO A 78 10.28 -16.78 10.64
C PRO A 78 9.66 -16.77 9.25
N ARG A 79 9.61 -15.59 8.64
CA ARG A 79 9.16 -15.38 7.28
C ARG A 79 10.09 -14.38 6.61
N GLU A 80 10.65 -14.79 5.49
CA GLU A 80 11.52 -13.94 4.68
C GLU A 80 10.87 -13.73 3.32
N VAL A 81 10.89 -12.49 2.85
CA VAL A 81 10.38 -12.11 1.54
C VAL A 81 11.50 -11.41 0.81
N PHE A 82 11.91 -12.02 -0.30
CA PHE A 82 12.85 -11.44 -1.24
C PHE A 82 12.02 -10.83 -2.39
N SER A 83 12.46 -9.70 -2.92
CA SER A 83 11.85 -9.10 -4.11
C SER A 83 12.93 -8.59 -5.03
N GLU A 84 12.79 -8.90 -6.32
CA GLU A 84 13.59 -8.33 -7.39
C GLU A 84 12.64 -7.69 -8.40
N GLY A 85 12.65 -6.35 -8.50
CA GLY A 85 11.64 -5.63 -9.26
C GLY A 85 10.20 -5.97 -8.82
N ASP A 86 9.40 -6.50 -9.75
CA ASP A 86 7.99 -6.88 -9.52
C ASP A 86 7.81 -8.34 -9.07
N ASP A 87 8.87 -9.15 -9.14
CA ASP A 87 8.84 -10.56 -8.76
C ASP A 87 9.16 -10.71 -7.26
N ILE A 88 8.29 -11.41 -6.54
CA ILE A 88 8.43 -11.66 -5.10
C ILE A 88 8.68 -13.15 -4.87
N VAL A 89 9.73 -13.47 -4.12
CA VAL A 89 10.02 -14.82 -3.64
C VAL A 89 9.78 -14.87 -2.14
N ILE A 90 8.77 -15.63 -1.72
CA ILE A 90 8.40 -15.82 -0.33
C ILE A 90 9.02 -17.13 0.15
N PHE A 91 9.85 -17.04 1.17
CA PHE A 91 10.48 -18.19 1.81
C PHE A 91 9.83 -18.49 3.16
N ASN A 92 9.38 -19.73 3.35
CA ASN A 92 8.82 -20.20 4.61
C ASN A 92 9.58 -21.42 5.15
N ALA A 93 10.41 -21.17 6.16
CA ALA A 93 11.31 -22.16 6.74
C ALA A 93 10.60 -23.35 7.43
N LYS A 94 9.34 -23.21 7.88
CA LYS A 94 8.64 -24.31 8.58
C LYS A 94 8.16 -25.39 7.63
N ASN A 95 7.76 -25.01 6.43
CA ASN A 95 7.18 -25.93 5.45
C ASN A 95 8.17 -26.30 4.35
N ASP A 96 9.41 -25.78 4.43
CA ASP A 96 10.43 -25.88 3.38
C ASP A 96 9.82 -25.57 1.99
N LYS A 97 8.99 -24.52 1.93
CA LYS A 97 8.29 -24.08 0.73
C LYS A 97 8.86 -22.76 0.25
N VAL A 98 9.12 -22.71 -1.05
CA VAL A 98 9.43 -21.48 -1.80
C VAL A 98 8.22 -21.18 -2.67
N VAL A 99 7.65 -19.99 -2.51
CA VAL A 99 6.53 -19.54 -3.34
C VAL A 99 7.00 -18.32 -4.11
N ILE A 100 6.88 -18.35 -5.44
CA ILE A 100 7.13 -17.18 -6.28
C ILE A 100 5.78 -16.56 -6.63
N GLU A 101 5.61 -15.29 -6.32
CA GLU A 101 4.40 -14.53 -6.60
C GLU A 101 4.76 -13.26 -7.37
N LYS A 102 3.94 -12.90 -8.37
CA LYS A 102 4.03 -11.58 -9.01
C LYS A 102 3.22 -10.57 -8.23
N ARG A 103 3.81 -9.39 -7.99
CA ARG A 103 3.12 -8.28 -7.32
C ARG A 103 1.98 -7.75 -8.19
N ARG A 104 0.79 -7.57 -7.61
CA ARG A 104 -0.41 -7.07 -8.30
C ARG A 104 -1.10 -5.98 -7.50
N GLY A 105 -1.13 -4.77 -8.03
CA GLY A 105 -2.00 -3.70 -7.55
C GLY A 105 -1.67 -3.08 -6.17
N GLN A 106 -0.63 -3.54 -5.47
CA GLN A 106 -0.17 -2.97 -4.19
C GLN A 106 1.33 -2.75 -4.19
N ASN A 107 1.74 -1.61 -3.65
CA ASN A 107 3.14 -1.27 -3.41
C ASN A 107 3.52 -1.61 -1.95
N LEU A 108 4.77 -2.01 -1.72
CA LEU A 108 5.28 -2.31 -0.38
C LEU A 108 6.01 -1.11 0.21
N PHE A 109 6.01 -1.01 1.54
CA PHE A 109 6.78 0.00 2.25
C PHE A 109 8.30 -0.23 2.10
N PRO A 110 9.10 0.85 1.93
CA PRO A 110 8.72 2.27 1.87
C PRO A 110 8.29 2.78 0.48
N ALA A 111 8.31 1.95 -0.56
CA ALA A 111 7.93 2.31 -1.93
C ALA A 111 6.41 2.37 -2.19
N MET A 112 5.60 2.75 -1.20
CA MET A 112 4.12 2.69 -1.25
C MET A 112 3.49 3.61 -2.29
N LEU A 113 4.13 4.75 -2.56
CA LEU A 113 3.66 5.71 -3.56
C LEU A 113 3.98 5.19 -4.98
N PRO A 114 3.05 5.35 -5.94
CA PRO A 114 3.33 5.00 -7.33
C PRO A 114 4.35 5.97 -7.93
N THR A 115 5.15 5.50 -8.89
CA THR A 115 6.14 6.34 -9.59
C THR A 115 5.48 7.44 -10.42
N GLN A 116 4.29 7.19 -10.97
CA GLN A 116 3.49 8.18 -11.69
C GLN A 116 2.39 8.73 -10.79
N LEU A 117 2.55 9.98 -10.34
CA LEU A 117 1.59 10.63 -9.43
C LEU A 117 0.42 11.34 -10.14
N GLN A 118 0.45 11.47 -11.47
CA GLN A 118 -0.59 12.19 -12.22
C GLN A 118 -2.03 11.68 -11.94
N PRO A 119 -2.30 10.37 -11.86
CA PRO A 119 -3.62 9.87 -11.48
C PRO A 119 -4.02 10.29 -10.06
N LEU A 120 -3.06 10.40 -9.13
CA LEU A 120 -3.34 10.83 -7.76
C LEU A 120 -3.66 12.32 -7.69
N LYS A 121 -3.03 13.17 -8.51
CA LYS A 121 -3.34 14.61 -8.57
C LYS A 121 -4.80 14.92 -8.90
N GLN A 122 -5.47 14.04 -9.63
CA GLN A 122 -6.89 14.20 -10.00
C GLN A 122 -7.84 13.85 -8.85
N ASN A 123 -7.39 13.02 -7.91
CA ASN A 123 -8.25 12.41 -6.90
C ASN A 123 -7.89 12.81 -5.46
N TYR A 124 -6.72 13.41 -5.25
CA TYR A 124 -6.24 13.85 -3.96
C TYR A 124 -5.75 15.30 -4.01
N LYS A 125 -5.90 16.00 -2.89
CA LYS A 125 -5.26 17.28 -2.59
C LYS A 125 -4.18 17.05 -1.55
N LEU A 126 -3.05 17.72 -1.71
CA LEU A 126 -2.00 17.69 -0.70
C LEU A 126 -2.18 18.84 0.27
N LYS A 127 -1.83 18.60 1.53
CA LYS A 127 -1.79 19.64 2.56
C LYS A 127 -0.55 19.46 3.39
N PHE A 128 0.26 20.51 3.47
CA PHE A 128 1.35 20.56 4.44
C PHE A 128 0.80 20.64 5.86
N VAL A 129 1.27 19.74 6.72
CA VAL A 129 0.84 19.66 8.13
C VAL A 129 1.91 20.24 9.05
N GLY A 130 3.19 20.03 8.73
CA GLY A 130 4.31 20.47 9.56
C GLY A 130 5.55 19.63 9.36
N GLN A 131 6.40 19.59 10.38
CA GLN A 131 7.60 18.76 10.41
C GLN A 131 7.65 17.94 11.70
N GLU A 132 8.13 16.71 11.61
CA GLU A 132 8.26 15.79 12.74
C GLU A 132 9.54 14.96 12.60
N ARG A 133 10.06 14.44 13.72
CA ARG A 133 11.20 13.52 13.67
C ARG A 133 10.72 12.07 13.68
N ILE A 134 11.09 11.29 12.65
CA ILE A 134 10.79 9.86 12.54
C ILE A 134 12.11 9.08 12.39
N ALA A 135 12.32 8.02 13.18
CA ALA A 135 13.55 7.22 13.19
C ALA A 135 14.84 8.07 13.27
N GLY A 136 14.81 9.16 14.05
CA GLY A 136 15.94 10.09 14.19
C GLY A 136 16.10 11.11 13.06
N ARG A 137 15.28 11.07 12.00
CA ARG A 137 15.37 11.93 10.80
C ARG A 137 14.26 12.99 10.76
N LEU A 138 14.55 14.19 10.26
CA LEU A 138 13.55 15.26 10.13
C LEU A 138 12.68 15.00 8.89
N ALA A 139 11.37 14.93 9.07
CA ALA A 139 10.41 14.64 8.02
C ALA A 139 9.46 15.82 7.79
N GLN A 140 9.11 16.08 6.53
CA GLN A 140 7.95 16.89 6.17
C GLN A 140 6.68 16.03 6.26
N VAL A 141 5.66 16.55 6.91
CA VAL A 141 4.37 15.86 7.12
C VAL A 141 3.36 16.41 6.13
N ILE A 142 2.84 15.53 5.27
CA ILE A 142 1.93 15.89 4.18
C ILE A 142 0.69 14.99 4.25
N ASP A 143 -0.48 15.61 4.32
CA ASP A 143 -1.77 14.92 4.19
C ASP A 143 -2.15 14.81 2.71
N MET A 144 -2.53 13.60 2.27
CA MET A 144 -3.15 13.31 0.98
C MET A 144 -4.66 13.13 1.22
N ILE A 145 -5.42 14.20 1.00
CA ILE A 145 -6.85 14.27 1.29
C ILE A 145 -7.62 13.92 0.01
N PRO A 146 -8.48 12.90 0.01
CA PRO A 146 -9.25 12.55 -1.17
C PRO A 146 -10.30 13.61 -1.52
N ASN A 147 -10.62 13.71 -2.80
CA ASN A 147 -11.67 14.61 -3.32
C ASN A 147 -13.09 14.04 -3.13
N ASP A 148 -13.21 12.81 -2.63
CA ASP A 148 -14.46 12.09 -2.38
C ASP A 148 -14.38 11.28 -1.07
N ASN A 149 -15.49 10.65 -0.70
CA ASN A 149 -15.58 9.77 0.49
C ASN A 149 -15.42 8.28 0.13
N LEU A 150 -14.85 7.97 -1.04
CA LEU A 150 -14.74 6.61 -1.55
C LEU A 150 -13.34 6.01 -1.33
N ARG A 151 -12.49 6.69 -0.58
CA ARG A 151 -11.14 6.25 -0.23
C ARG A 151 -10.71 6.90 1.08
N TYR A 152 -9.70 6.32 1.71
CA TYR A 152 -9.16 6.85 2.96
C TYR A 152 -8.21 8.02 2.72
N GLN A 153 -8.01 8.84 3.76
CA GLN A 153 -6.96 9.84 3.76
C GLN A 153 -5.63 9.18 4.12
N TYR A 154 -4.53 9.67 3.56
CA TYR A 154 -3.19 9.26 3.96
C TYR A 154 -2.42 10.42 4.57
N ARG A 155 -1.59 10.14 5.58
CA ARG A 155 -0.56 11.06 6.06
C ARG A 155 0.80 10.46 5.76
N VAL A 156 1.67 11.27 5.16
CA VAL A 156 2.97 10.88 4.64
C VAL A 156 4.05 11.67 5.36
N TRP A 157 5.08 10.98 5.85
CA TRP A 157 6.28 11.60 6.43
C TRP A 157 7.45 11.38 5.46
N SER A 158 7.79 12.42 4.70
CA SER A 158 8.90 12.39 3.73
C SER A 158 10.18 12.91 4.38
N ASP A 159 11.28 12.15 4.32
CA ASP A 159 12.59 12.59 4.82
C ASP A 159 13.04 13.89 4.14
N SER A 160 13.37 14.91 4.92
CA SER A 160 13.73 16.22 4.38
C SER A 160 15.08 16.18 3.63
N GLU A 161 15.97 15.25 4.01
CA GLU A 161 17.28 15.11 3.38
C GLU A 161 17.18 14.26 2.11
N TYR A 162 16.86 12.97 2.24
CA TYR A 162 16.91 12.03 1.12
C TYR A 162 15.56 11.86 0.40
N GLY A 163 14.45 12.33 0.97
CA GLY A 163 13.11 12.12 0.43
C GLY A 163 12.49 10.76 0.77
N LEU A 164 13.20 9.83 1.42
CA LEU A 164 12.66 8.51 1.74
C LEU A 164 11.34 8.59 2.53
N LEU A 165 10.36 7.75 2.19
CA LEU A 165 9.15 7.60 2.99
C LEU A 165 9.48 7.00 4.36
N LEU A 166 9.41 7.81 5.42
CA LEU A 166 9.78 7.39 6.76
C LEU A 166 8.63 6.73 7.52
N LYS A 167 7.41 7.21 7.29
CA LYS A 167 6.18 6.73 7.90
C LYS A 167 4.99 7.08 7.01
N MET A 168 3.97 6.25 7.03
CA MET A 168 2.70 6.46 6.38
C MET A 168 1.57 6.02 7.31
N SER A 169 0.49 6.79 7.37
CA SER A 169 -0.71 6.46 8.14
C SER A 169 -1.92 6.56 7.24
N MET A 170 -2.81 5.58 7.35
CA MET A 170 -4.13 5.57 6.73
C MET A 170 -5.15 6.02 7.76
N LEU A 171 -5.95 7.03 7.41
CA LEU A 171 -6.90 7.69 8.27
C LEU A 171 -8.33 7.51 7.73
N ASP A 172 -9.28 7.26 8.63
CA ASP A 172 -10.70 7.27 8.28
C ASP A 172 -11.20 8.70 7.92
N VAL A 173 -12.47 8.82 7.53
CA VAL A 173 -13.06 10.12 7.16
C VAL A 173 -13.21 11.08 8.37
N GLN A 174 -13.06 10.59 9.60
CA GLN A 174 -13.04 11.36 10.83
C GLN A 174 -11.61 11.72 11.26
N GLY A 175 -10.58 11.23 10.56
CA GLY A 175 -9.17 11.46 10.85
C GLY A 175 -8.57 10.48 11.87
N HIS A 176 -9.26 9.40 12.26
CA HIS A 176 -8.68 8.38 13.12
C HIS A 176 -7.74 7.46 12.34
N THR A 177 -6.61 7.11 12.96
CA THR A 177 -5.65 6.18 12.35
C THR A 177 -6.20 4.76 12.32
N LEU A 178 -6.41 4.23 11.12
CA LEU A 178 -6.79 2.84 10.87
C LEU A 178 -5.56 1.94 10.77
N GLU A 179 -4.53 2.45 10.10
CA GLU A 179 -3.30 1.73 9.84
C GLU A 179 -2.11 2.69 9.88
N GLN A 180 -0.97 2.20 10.35
CA GLN A 180 0.28 2.94 10.36
C GLN A 180 1.46 2.01 10.10
N ILE A 181 2.36 2.48 9.24
CA ILE A 181 3.64 1.85 8.99
C ILE A 181 4.74 2.88 9.06
N GLY A 182 5.88 2.56 9.67
CA GLY A 182 7.01 3.49 9.69
C GLY A 182 8.26 2.93 10.33
N PHE A 183 9.39 3.50 9.93
CA PHE A 183 10.69 3.12 10.48
C PHE A 183 10.79 3.49 11.96
N ASN A 184 11.35 2.57 12.75
CA ASN A 184 11.90 2.90 14.07
C ASN A 184 13.41 3.24 13.97
N GLN A 185 14.10 2.65 12.99
CA GLN A 185 15.49 2.89 12.66
C GLN A 185 15.66 2.75 11.15
N VAL A 186 16.40 3.67 10.54
CA VAL A 186 16.79 3.59 9.13
C VAL A 186 18.20 4.16 8.96
N SER A 187 18.99 3.52 8.12
CA SER A 187 20.34 3.94 7.77
C SER A 187 20.52 3.84 6.26
N MET A 188 21.06 4.90 5.65
CA MET A 188 21.42 4.89 4.24
C MET A 188 22.71 4.10 4.06
N LEU A 189 22.73 3.22 3.08
CA LEU A 189 23.87 2.37 2.75
C LEU A 189 24.69 3.02 1.64
N GLN A 190 26.01 2.94 1.76
CA GLN A 190 26.93 3.30 0.67
C GLN A 190 27.36 2.07 -0.14
N THR A 191 27.18 0.88 0.41
CA THR A 191 27.50 -0.38 -0.26
C THR A 191 26.46 -0.73 -1.32
N LYS A 192 26.93 -1.49 -2.30
CA LYS A 192 26.16 -2.11 -3.39
C LYS A 192 26.27 -3.64 -3.37
N ASP A 193 26.90 -4.17 -2.32
CA ASP A 193 27.06 -5.60 -2.12
C ASP A 193 25.70 -6.30 -1.95
N LEU A 194 25.54 -7.43 -2.62
CA LEU A 194 24.32 -8.24 -2.65
C LEU A 194 24.50 -9.60 -1.94
N ASP A 195 25.56 -9.81 -1.17
CA ASP A 195 25.80 -11.04 -0.40
C ASP A 195 24.61 -11.41 0.54
N TRP A 196 23.85 -10.41 0.98
CA TRP A 196 22.64 -10.59 1.80
C TRP A 196 21.40 -11.03 0.99
N PHE A 197 21.41 -10.90 -0.33
CA PHE A 197 20.31 -11.27 -1.23
C PHE A 197 20.40 -12.76 -1.63
N GLN A 198 20.61 -13.62 -0.64
CA GLN A 198 20.60 -15.06 -0.83
C GLN A 198 19.69 -15.69 0.23
N PRO A 199 18.64 -16.44 -0.17
CA PRO A 199 17.88 -17.21 0.80
C PRO A 199 18.80 -18.27 1.41
N LYS A 200 18.74 -18.42 2.74
CA LYS A 200 19.43 -19.51 3.43
C LYS A 200 18.70 -20.82 3.16
N ILE A 201 18.95 -21.39 1.99
CA ILE A 201 18.40 -22.66 1.52
C ILE A 201 19.27 -23.79 2.05
N ASP A 202 18.68 -24.69 2.83
CA ASP A 202 19.32 -25.93 3.29
C ASP A 202 19.20 -26.99 2.19
N ALA A 203 20.25 -27.15 1.39
CA ALA A 203 20.28 -28.09 0.26
C ALA A 203 19.97 -29.56 0.63
N SER A 204 19.95 -29.92 1.92
CA SER A 204 19.54 -31.25 2.38
C SER A 204 18.02 -31.46 2.41
N LYS A 205 17.23 -30.39 2.25
CA LYS A 205 15.77 -30.43 2.34
C LYS A 205 15.08 -30.33 0.98
N PRO A 206 13.98 -31.08 0.77
CA PRO A 206 13.20 -30.98 -0.46
C PRO A 206 12.39 -29.68 -0.45
N TYR A 207 12.88 -28.66 -1.15
CA TYR A 207 12.09 -27.46 -1.39
C TYR A 207 11.11 -27.70 -2.52
N VAL A 208 9.84 -27.44 -2.26
CA VAL A 208 8.80 -27.47 -3.30
C VAL A 208 8.61 -26.04 -3.80
N MET A 209 8.88 -25.83 -5.09
CA MET A 209 8.40 -24.64 -5.80
C MET A 209 6.89 -24.75 -5.92
N ASP A 210 6.18 -23.89 -5.20
CA ASP A 210 4.72 -23.88 -5.22
C ASP A 210 4.24 -23.01 -6.39
N ASP A 211 4.31 -23.55 -7.62
CA ASP A 211 3.71 -22.96 -8.82
C ASP A 211 2.17 -23.10 -8.82
N THR A 212 1.55 -23.60 -7.73
CA THR A 212 0.17 -24.14 -7.73
C THR A 212 -0.94 -23.14 -7.94
N THR A 213 -0.63 -21.86 -8.12
CA THR A 213 -1.66 -20.96 -8.63
C THR A 213 -1.67 -21.11 -10.15
N ASP A 214 -2.47 -22.06 -10.66
CA ASP A 214 -2.87 -22.17 -12.08
C ASP A 214 -3.52 -20.83 -12.48
N LEU A 215 -2.68 -19.86 -12.78
CA LEU A 215 -3.02 -18.46 -13.02
C LEU A 215 -3.19 -18.31 -14.52
N THR A 216 -4.43 -18.16 -14.93
CA THR A 216 -4.74 -17.81 -16.31
C THR A 216 -5.28 -16.39 -16.34
N HIS A 217 -4.68 -15.55 -17.18
CA HIS A 217 -5.28 -14.27 -17.52
C HIS A 217 -6.50 -14.57 -18.39
N VAL A 218 -7.64 -14.00 -18.02
CA VAL A 218 -8.89 -14.26 -18.72
C VAL A 218 -9.55 -12.95 -19.08
N GLU A 219 -9.88 -12.78 -20.36
CA GLU A 219 -10.83 -11.76 -20.79
C GLU A 219 -12.24 -12.36 -20.77
N ASN A 220 -12.97 -12.07 -19.70
CA ASN A 220 -14.35 -12.55 -19.51
C ASN A 220 -15.37 -11.46 -19.79
N ASN A 221 -16.62 -11.90 -19.95
CA ASN A 221 -17.85 -11.11 -20.11
C ASN A 221 -18.20 -10.22 -18.90
N LEU A 222 -17.37 -10.16 -17.86
CA LEU A 222 -17.64 -9.36 -16.68
C LEU A 222 -17.28 -7.89 -16.95
N VAL A 223 -18.26 -7.00 -16.85
CA VAL A 223 -18.08 -5.56 -17.05
C VAL A 223 -18.49 -4.85 -15.77
N ILE A 224 -17.62 -3.99 -15.26
CA ILE A 224 -17.96 -3.05 -14.21
C ILE A 224 -18.20 -1.71 -14.88
N ALA A 225 -19.48 -1.31 -14.96
CA ALA A 225 -19.89 -0.19 -15.79
C ALA A 225 -19.39 1.16 -15.27
N ASN A 226 -19.35 1.33 -13.94
CA ASN A 226 -19.01 2.60 -13.33
C ASN A 226 -18.12 2.41 -12.08
N LEU A 227 -16.80 2.42 -12.29
CA LEU A 227 -15.85 2.42 -11.18
C LEU A 227 -15.80 3.80 -10.51
N PRO A 228 -15.52 3.87 -9.19
CA PRO A 228 -15.21 5.15 -8.54
C PRO A 228 -14.10 5.89 -9.28
N ALA A 229 -14.15 7.22 -9.30
CA ALA A 229 -13.20 8.06 -10.04
C ALA A 229 -11.74 7.69 -9.69
N GLY A 230 -10.88 7.60 -10.70
CA GLY A 230 -9.47 7.22 -10.51
C GLY A 230 -9.18 5.73 -10.39
N TYR A 231 -10.14 4.89 -9.98
CA TYR A 231 -9.93 3.44 -9.96
C TYR A 231 -9.90 2.88 -11.37
N LYS A 232 -8.90 2.04 -11.63
CA LYS A 232 -8.72 1.32 -12.90
C LYS A 232 -8.50 -0.16 -12.62
N LYS A 233 -8.94 -1.01 -13.55
CA LYS A 233 -8.63 -2.44 -13.52
C LYS A 233 -7.12 -2.60 -13.76
N VAL A 234 -6.41 -3.16 -12.78
CA VAL A 234 -4.97 -3.42 -12.87
C VAL A 234 -4.68 -4.87 -13.26
N ASP A 235 -5.54 -5.80 -12.89
CA ASP A 235 -5.38 -7.20 -13.27
C ASP A 235 -6.71 -7.97 -13.26
N GLN A 236 -6.74 -9.07 -14.00
CA GLN A 236 -7.86 -10.01 -14.05
C GLN A 236 -7.33 -11.43 -14.25
N ILE A 237 -7.50 -12.25 -13.23
CA ILE A 237 -6.94 -13.59 -13.15
C ILE A 237 -7.99 -14.60 -12.74
N ARG A 238 -7.74 -15.86 -13.11
CA ARG A 238 -8.47 -17.01 -12.61
C ARG A 238 -7.54 -17.86 -11.76
N LEU A 239 -7.98 -18.16 -10.55
CA LEU A 239 -7.24 -18.84 -9.50
C LEU A 239 -7.87 -20.20 -9.21
N ARG A 240 -7.07 -21.27 -9.22
CA ARG A 240 -7.46 -22.51 -8.53
C ARG A 240 -7.08 -22.38 -7.06
N VAL A 241 -8.09 -22.40 -6.19
CA VAL A 241 -7.88 -22.30 -4.75
C VAL A 241 -7.91 -23.72 -4.16
N PRO A 242 -6.88 -24.15 -3.41
CA PRO A 242 -6.90 -25.45 -2.73
C PRO A 242 -8.16 -25.62 -1.88
N GLY A 243 -8.85 -26.75 -2.03
CA GLY A 243 -10.11 -27.03 -1.35
C GLY A 243 -11.37 -26.46 -2.03
N ARG A 244 -11.24 -25.73 -3.14
CA ARG A 244 -12.36 -25.33 -4.01
C ARG A 244 -12.37 -26.20 -5.27
N THR A 245 -13.53 -26.72 -5.64
CA THR A 245 -13.71 -27.52 -6.87
C THR A 245 -13.79 -26.69 -8.13
N VAL A 246 -14.13 -25.39 -8.01
CA VAL A 246 -14.30 -24.49 -9.14
C VAL A 246 -13.30 -23.34 -9.02
N PRO A 247 -12.64 -22.93 -10.12
CA PRO A 247 -11.73 -21.79 -10.10
C PRO A 247 -12.47 -20.48 -9.76
N VAL A 248 -11.83 -19.64 -8.96
CA VAL A 248 -12.29 -18.31 -8.56
C VAL A 248 -11.70 -17.28 -9.51
N GLN A 249 -12.52 -16.39 -10.04
CA GLN A 249 -12.02 -15.25 -10.82
C GLN A 249 -11.77 -14.08 -9.87
N GLN A 250 -10.60 -13.44 -9.96
CA GLN A 250 -10.25 -12.23 -9.23
C GLN A 250 -10.02 -11.08 -10.21
N LEU A 251 -10.68 -9.95 -9.97
CA LEU A 251 -10.39 -8.68 -10.62
C LEU A 251 -9.80 -7.74 -9.58
N ILE A 252 -8.73 -7.06 -9.93
CA ILE A 252 -8.05 -6.12 -9.04
C ILE A 252 -8.22 -4.72 -9.63
N PHE A 253 -8.67 -3.79 -8.80
CA PHE A 253 -8.82 -2.37 -9.12
C PHE A 253 -7.92 -1.56 -8.20
N SER A 254 -7.32 -0.49 -8.72
CA SER A 254 -6.51 0.42 -7.92
C SER A 254 -6.64 1.85 -8.44
N ASP A 255 -6.57 2.82 -7.53
CA ASP A 255 -6.41 4.24 -7.86
C ASP A 255 -4.94 4.70 -7.82
N GLY A 256 -4.02 3.77 -7.51
CA GLY A 256 -2.59 4.01 -7.32
C GLY A 256 -2.14 3.95 -5.86
N LEU A 257 -3.04 4.12 -4.89
CA LEU A 257 -2.77 3.96 -3.45
C LEU A 257 -3.64 2.86 -2.83
N ALA A 258 -4.95 2.95 -3.03
CA ALA A 258 -5.92 2.01 -2.51
C ALA A 258 -6.25 0.95 -3.56
N SER A 259 -6.33 -0.30 -3.14
CA SER A 259 -6.68 -1.43 -4.00
C SER A 259 -7.96 -2.13 -3.54
N VAL A 260 -8.76 -2.60 -4.50
CA VAL A 260 -9.97 -3.38 -4.26
C VAL A 260 -9.92 -4.64 -5.12
N SER A 261 -10.12 -5.80 -4.50
CA SER A 261 -10.25 -7.09 -5.17
C SER A 261 -11.71 -7.53 -5.21
N LEU A 262 -12.21 -7.86 -6.40
CA LEU A 262 -13.48 -8.52 -6.62
C LEU A 262 -13.22 -10.00 -6.91
N PHE A 263 -13.75 -10.87 -6.07
CA PHE A 263 -13.79 -12.31 -6.29
C PHE A 263 -15.15 -12.72 -6.83
N VAL A 264 -15.15 -13.53 -7.88
CA VAL A 264 -16.35 -14.06 -8.55
C VAL A 264 -16.23 -15.57 -8.62
N GLU A 265 -17.20 -16.24 -8.01
CA GLU A 265 -17.30 -17.70 -8.02
C GLU A 265 -18.75 -18.15 -8.23
N PRO A 266 -19.02 -19.26 -8.93
CA PRO A 266 -20.39 -19.74 -9.08
C PRO A 266 -20.92 -20.27 -7.74
N VAL A 267 -22.19 -20.02 -7.47
CA VAL A 267 -22.87 -20.56 -6.29
C VAL A 267 -23.01 -22.07 -6.46
N ILE A 268 -22.43 -22.84 -5.54
CA ILE A 268 -22.51 -24.30 -5.55
C ILE A 268 -23.84 -24.71 -4.90
N LYS A 269 -24.61 -25.56 -5.59
CA LYS A 269 -25.86 -26.12 -5.05
C LYS A 269 -25.61 -26.82 -3.71
N GLY A 270 -26.41 -26.47 -2.69
CA GLY A 270 -26.29 -27.03 -1.34
C GLY A 270 -25.39 -26.24 -0.38
N MET A 271 -24.67 -25.21 -0.86
CA MET A 271 -23.96 -24.28 0.01
C MET A 271 -24.78 -23.00 0.20
N GLN A 272 -24.85 -22.51 1.44
CA GLN A 272 -25.46 -21.21 1.73
C GLN A 272 -24.56 -20.09 1.22
N PRO A 273 -25.06 -19.20 0.33
CA PRO A 273 -24.29 -18.06 -0.14
C PRO A 273 -23.93 -17.12 1.00
N ARG A 274 -22.79 -16.44 0.88
CA ARG A 274 -22.34 -15.42 1.82
C ARG A 274 -22.98 -14.09 1.41
N ILE A 275 -23.78 -13.51 2.30
CA ILE A 275 -24.39 -12.20 2.09
C ILE A 275 -24.11 -11.34 3.30
N GLY A 276 -23.70 -10.10 3.08
CA GLY A 276 -23.52 -9.11 4.14
C GLY A 276 -22.24 -8.30 4.03
N LYS A 277 -21.99 -7.51 5.08
CA LYS A 277 -20.86 -6.61 5.22
C LYS A 277 -19.99 -7.04 6.39
N LYS A 278 -18.67 -6.93 6.26
CA LYS A 278 -17.73 -7.17 7.36
C LYS A 278 -16.58 -6.18 7.29
N THR A 279 -16.17 -5.67 8.46
CA THR A 279 -15.02 -4.76 8.60
C THR A 279 -13.97 -5.41 9.49
N MET A 280 -12.70 -5.31 9.10
CA MET A 280 -11.55 -5.86 9.81
C MET A 280 -10.39 -4.85 9.71
N GLY A 281 -10.23 -4.00 10.73
CA GLY A 281 -9.24 -2.91 10.69
C GLY A 281 -9.57 -1.91 9.57
N SER A 282 -8.59 -1.61 8.71
CA SER A 282 -8.77 -0.81 7.49
C SER A 282 -9.57 -1.52 6.39
N THR A 283 -9.69 -2.84 6.44
CA THR A 283 -10.26 -3.66 5.36
C THR A 283 -11.77 -3.83 5.48
N ASN A 284 -12.49 -3.53 4.41
CA ASN A 284 -13.92 -3.79 4.28
C ASN A 284 -14.20 -4.91 3.28
N VAL A 285 -15.22 -5.69 3.58
CA VAL A 285 -15.70 -6.81 2.77
C VAL A 285 -17.19 -6.65 2.52
N TYR A 286 -17.60 -6.78 1.27
CA TYR A 286 -19.00 -6.84 0.86
C TYR A 286 -19.25 -8.09 0.03
N ALA A 287 -20.21 -8.92 0.46
CA ALA A 287 -20.57 -10.15 -0.22
C ALA A 287 -22.05 -10.14 -0.62
N HIS A 288 -22.34 -10.50 -1.87
CA HIS A 288 -23.70 -10.66 -2.37
C HIS A 288 -23.76 -11.65 -3.54
N VAL A 289 -24.97 -12.01 -3.97
CA VAL A 289 -25.19 -12.95 -5.09
C VAL A 289 -25.82 -12.21 -6.27
N LEU A 290 -25.31 -12.46 -7.47
CA LEU A 290 -25.83 -11.91 -8.73
C LEU A 290 -25.77 -12.98 -9.83
N ASN A 291 -26.88 -13.24 -10.52
CA ASN A 291 -26.97 -14.18 -11.65
C ASN A 291 -26.36 -15.57 -11.39
N GLY A 292 -26.52 -16.10 -10.17
CA GLY A 292 -25.96 -17.40 -9.78
C GLY A 292 -24.47 -17.39 -9.44
N TYR A 293 -23.84 -16.21 -9.37
CA TYR A 293 -22.47 -16.02 -8.91
C TYR A 293 -22.45 -15.36 -7.53
N GLN A 294 -21.58 -15.86 -6.66
CA GLN A 294 -21.17 -15.22 -5.42
C GLN A 294 -20.10 -14.18 -5.76
N LEU A 295 -20.40 -12.93 -5.42
CA LEU A 295 -19.49 -11.80 -5.52
C LEU A 295 -18.98 -11.46 -4.13
N VAL A 296 -17.67 -11.32 -3.98
CA VAL A 296 -17.03 -10.87 -2.74
C VAL A 296 -16.05 -9.77 -3.09
N VAL A 297 -16.34 -8.54 -2.67
CA VAL A 297 -15.49 -7.38 -2.85
C VAL A 297 -14.76 -7.11 -1.54
N VAL A 298 -13.43 -6.99 -1.61
CA VAL A 298 -12.55 -6.78 -0.45
C VAL A 298 -11.57 -5.67 -0.77
N GLY A 299 -11.36 -4.73 0.14
CA GLY A 299 -10.33 -3.71 -0.02
C GLY A 299 -10.12 -2.85 1.22
N GLU A 300 -8.96 -2.21 1.28
CA GLU A 300 -8.63 -1.17 2.25
C GLU A 300 -9.20 0.18 1.79
N VAL A 301 -10.52 0.22 1.73
CA VAL A 301 -11.33 1.37 1.30
C VAL A 301 -12.57 1.47 2.19
N PRO A 302 -13.24 2.63 2.28
CA PRO A 302 -14.51 2.76 2.98
C PRO A 302 -15.54 1.70 2.56
N ALA A 303 -16.42 1.31 3.49
CA ALA A 303 -17.44 0.28 3.24
C ALA A 303 -18.36 0.62 2.05
N GLN A 304 -18.62 1.92 1.83
CA GLN A 304 -19.39 2.40 0.69
C GLN A 304 -18.74 2.04 -0.66
N THR A 305 -17.40 2.06 -0.73
CA THR A 305 -16.66 1.81 -1.96
C THR A 305 -16.78 0.36 -2.41
N VAL A 306 -16.61 -0.59 -1.48
CA VAL A 306 -16.75 -2.02 -1.80
C VAL A 306 -18.18 -2.37 -2.21
N GLU A 307 -19.17 -1.74 -1.58
CA GLU A 307 -20.59 -1.92 -1.93
C GLU A 307 -20.91 -1.33 -3.30
N GLN A 308 -20.45 -0.11 -3.59
CA GLN A 308 -20.65 0.53 -4.89
C GLN A 308 -20.03 -0.28 -6.03
N ILE A 309 -18.77 -0.75 -5.88
CA ILE A 309 -18.12 -1.59 -6.89
C ILE A 309 -18.91 -2.87 -7.12
N ALA A 310 -19.39 -3.51 -6.05
CA ALA A 310 -20.17 -4.74 -6.13
C ALA A 310 -21.48 -4.55 -6.91
N GLN A 311 -22.18 -3.43 -6.68
CA GLN A 311 -23.45 -3.11 -7.35
C GLN A 311 -23.29 -2.77 -8.83
N GLN A 312 -22.08 -2.39 -9.27
CA GLN A 312 -21.78 -2.02 -10.66
C GLN A 312 -21.34 -3.22 -11.51
N VAL A 313 -21.25 -4.41 -10.92
CA VAL A 313 -20.91 -5.64 -11.63
C VAL A 313 -22.07 -6.05 -12.54
N THR A 314 -21.76 -6.20 -13.83
CA THR A 314 -22.70 -6.71 -14.84
C THR A 314 -22.03 -7.81 -15.66
N PHE A 315 -22.85 -8.71 -16.19
CA PHE A 315 -22.40 -9.73 -17.13
C PHE A 315 -22.86 -9.31 -18.53
N LYS A 316 -21.93 -9.25 -19.50
CA LYS A 316 -22.28 -9.06 -20.92
C LYS A 316 -23.26 -10.17 -21.29
N LYS A 317 -24.38 -9.76 -21.90
CA LYS A 317 -25.36 -10.65 -22.51
C LYS A 317 -24.74 -11.38 -23.70
#